data_AF-A0AA40BLM9-F1
#
_entry.id   AF-A0AA40BLM9-F1
#
_cell.length_a   1.000
_cell.length_b   1.000
_cell.length_c   1.000
_cell.angle_alpha   90.00
_cell.angle_beta   90.00
_cell.angle_gamma   90.00
#
_symmetry.space_group_name_H-M   'P 1'
#
loop_
_entity.id
_entity.type
_entity.pdbx_description
1 polymer ?
#
loop_
_entity_poly.entity_id
_entity_poly.type
_entity_poly.pdbx_seq_one_letter_code
_entity_poly.pdbx_strand_id
1 'polypeptide(L)'
;MHTRTTVLLSVFAPLCLSAPVDLPVVPLPANTTTQPQTPTVSDAAVGVGASNALAELWTIQGARRVCNADNTECTWAFTISTNSVYAPVPCTITILSDPERKVPASQNNVEGVTCGPYRVSAGWSAVFGVENGFTVLPVVDMERKMVVYPAYEDKRVEKGEVVVPDLRLPVKTWE
;
A
#
# COMPACT_ATOMS: atom_id res chain seq x y z
N MET A 1 29.09 5.97 46.28
CA MET A 1 28.09 5.12 46.95
C MET A 1 27.01 4.78 45.92
N HIS A 2 27.16 3.86 44.97
CA HIS A 2 27.34 2.39 45.02
C HIS A 2 26.27 1.65 45.84
N THR A 3 25.13 1.38 45.20
CA THR A 3 24.29 0.23 45.56
C THR A 3 23.80 -0.43 44.26
N ARG A 4 24.46 -1.52 43.88
CA ARG A 4 24.02 -2.47 42.86
C ARG A 4 23.04 -3.44 43.52
N THR A 5 21.89 -3.69 42.91
CA THR A 5 21.02 -4.81 43.28
C THR A 5 20.71 -5.63 42.03
N THR A 6 21.23 -6.85 42.03
CA THR A 6 21.03 -7.90 41.03
C THR A 6 20.01 -8.89 41.59
N VAL A 7 18.95 -9.21 40.85
CA VAL A 7 18.08 -10.38 41.09
C VAL A 7 17.63 -10.89 39.70
N LEU A 8 18.32 -11.89 39.15
CA LEU A 8 18.06 -13.34 39.20
C LEU A 8 16.98 -13.84 38.23
N LEU A 9 17.45 -14.62 37.26
CA LEU A 9 16.73 -15.48 36.31
C LEU A 9 15.60 -16.27 36.97
N SER A 10 14.47 -16.39 36.28
CA SER A 10 13.64 -17.60 36.34
C SER A 10 13.15 -17.96 34.94
N VAL A 11 13.55 -19.16 34.52
CA VAL A 11 13.15 -19.83 33.29
C VAL A 11 11.95 -20.71 33.64
N PHE A 12 10.81 -20.46 33.01
CA PHE A 12 9.70 -21.42 33.00
C PHE A 12 9.07 -21.43 31.60
N ALA A 13 9.42 -22.45 30.83
CA ALA A 13 8.66 -22.88 29.67
C ALA A 13 7.63 -23.94 30.12
N PRO A 14 6.39 -23.89 29.62
CA PRO A 14 5.57 -25.07 29.50
C PRO A 14 5.34 -25.42 28.03
N LEU A 15 5.73 -26.64 27.69
CA LEU A 15 5.26 -27.40 26.54
C LEU A 15 3.73 -27.55 26.60
N CYS A 16 3.03 -27.07 25.59
CA CYS A 16 1.67 -27.54 25.28
C CYS A 16 1.69 -28.32 23.96
N LEU A 17 1.57 -29.63 24.11
CA LEU A 17 1.19 -30.63 23.12
C LEU A 17 -0.26 -30.41 22.66
N SER A 18 -0.63 -31.08 21.56
CA SER A 18 -1.99 -31.34 21.00
C SER A 18 -2.55 -30.27 20.05
N ALA A 19 -3.13 -30.57 18.88
CA ALA A 19 -3.23 -31.75 18.00
C ALA A 19 -3.74 -31.22 16.63
N PRO A 20 -3.49 -31.87 15.49
CA PRO A 20 -4.07 -31.45 14.21
C PRO A 20 -5.58 -31.73 14.21
N VAL A 21 -6.39 -30.68 14.05
CA VAL A 21 -7.82 -30.80 13.78
C VAL A 21 -7.98 -31.05 12.29
N ASP A 22 -8.26 -32.30 11.94
CA ASP A 22 -8.64 -32.71 10.58
C ASP A 22 -10.14 -32.40 10.41
N LEU A 23 -10.48 -31.52 9.46
CA LEU A 23 -11.86 -31.21 9.10
C LEU A 23 -12.19 -31.77 7.71
N PRO A 24 -13.42 -32.27 7.53
CA PRO A 24 -13.80 -33.11 6.41
C PRO A 24 -13.86 -32.39 5.07
N VAL A 25 -13.32 -33.05 4.04
CA VAL A 25 -13.50 -32.73 2.63
C VAL A 25 -14.99 -32.80 2.28
N VAL A 26 -15.55 -31.67 1.84
CA VAL A 26 -16.87 -31.58 1.24
C VAL A 26 -16.75 -31.93 -0.25
N PRO A 27 -17.50 -32.92 -0.78
CA PRO A 27 -17.49 -33.19 -2.21
C PRO A 27 -18.27 -32.12 -2.98
N LEU A 28 -17.66 -31.61 -4.06
CA LEU A 28 -18.34 -30.75 -5.04
C LEU A 28 -19.45 -31.55 -5.76
N PRO A 29 -20.63 -30.94 -6.01
CA PRO A 29 -21.63 -31.55 -6.88
C PRO A 29 -21.16 -31.55 -8.34
N ALA A 30 -21.40 -32.69 -9.00
CA ALA A 30 -21.04 -32.98 -10.37
C ALA A 30 -21.73 -32.05 -11.38
N ASN A 31 -20.93 -31.60 -12.34
CA ASN A 31 -21.31 -30.89 -13.54
C ASN A 31 -22.30 -31.74 -14.36
N THR A 32 -23.54 -31.29 -14.55
CA THR A 32 -24.48 -31.92 -15.48
C THR A 32 -24.45 -31.15 -16.80
N THR A 33 -23.86 -31.79 -17.80
CA THR A 33 -23.86 -31.36 -19.20
C THR A 33 -25.25 -31.54 -19.81
N THR A 34 -25.80 -30.48 -20.39
CA THR A 34 -26.81 -30.56 -21.46
C THR A 34 -26.46 -29.58 -22.58
N GLN A 35 -26.09 -30.15 -23.72
CA GLN A 35 -25.85 -29.60 -25.07
C GLN A 35 -27.18 -29.13 -25.74
N PRO A 36 -27.26 -28.62 -27.00
CA PRO A 36 -26.46 -27.67 -27.80
C PRO A 36 -27.31 -26.43 -28.20
N GLN A 37 -26.70 -25.25 -28.35
CA GLN A 37 -27.31 -24.17 -29.14
C GLN A 37 -26.24 -23.55 -30.04
N THR A 38 -26.35 -23.81 -31.34
CA THR A 38 -25.67 -23.04 -32.39
C THR A 38 -26.49 -21.79 -32.68
N PRO A 39 -25.92 -20.58 -32.59
CA PRO A 39 -26.42 -19.45 -33.35
C PRO A 39 -25.47 -19.13 -34.50
N THR A 40 -26.01 -19.35 -35.69
CA THR A 40 -25.94 -18.52 -36.89
C THR A 40 -24.88 -17.41 -36.94
N VAL A 41 -24.01 -17.51 -37.95
CA VAL A 41 -23.12 -16.46 -38.42
C VAL A 41 -23.97 -15.28 -38.90
N SER A 42 -23.72 -14.09 -38.38
CA SER A 42 -24.07 -12.81 -39.01
C SER A 42 -22.94 -11.83 -38.76
N ASP A 43 -22.25 -11.47 -39.84
CA ASP A 43 -21.27 -10.40 -39.93
C ASP A 43 -21.87 -9.05 -39.54
N ALA A 44 -21.25 -8.41 -38.55
CA ALA A 44 -21.00 -6.96 -38.49
C ALA A 44 -20.27 -6.64 -37.17
N ALA A 45 -19.00 -7.04 -37.06
CA ALA A 45 -18.12 -6.42 -36.08
C ALA A 45 -17.81 -5.00 -36.56
N VAL A 46 -18.65 -4.04 -36.17
CA VAL A 46 -18.27 -2.62 -36.15
C VAL A 46 -16.98 -2.57 -35.35
N GLY A 47 -15.89 -2.17 -36.01
CA GLY A 47 -14.61 -1.97 -35.38
C GLY A 47 -14.76 -0.91 -34.29
N VAL A 48 -14.99 -1.35 -33.06
CA VAL A 48 -14.70 -0.53 -31.90
C VAL A 48 -13.18 -0.49 -31.88
N GLY A 49 -12.62 0.58 -32.44
CA GLY A 49 -11.24 0.94 -32.22
C GLY A 49 -11.08 1.13 -30.72
N ALA A 50 -10.78 0.05 -30.00
CA ALA A 50 -10.10 0.14 -28.73
C ALA A 50 -8.70 0.64 -29.07
N SER A 51 -8.57 1.96 -29.19
CA SER A 51 -7.30 2.63 -28.96
C SER A 51 -6.90 2.33 -27.52
N ASN A 52 -6.35 1.14 -27.29
CA ASN A 52 -5.49 0.86 -26.15
C ASN A 52 -4.21 1.66 -26.39
N ALA A 53 -4.30 2.99 -26.27
CA ALA A 53 -3.15 3.75 -25.82
C ALA A 53 -2.73 3.08 -24.51
N LEU A 54 -1.52 2.53 -24.47
CA LEU A 54 -1.00 1.90 -23.25
C LEU A 54 -1.19 2.92 -22.11
N ALA A 55 -2.06 2.59 -21.15
CA ALA A 55 -2.28 3.45 -20.01
C ALA A 55 -0.92 3.72 -19.36
N GLU A 56 -0.57 4.99 -19.16
CA GLU A 56 0.69 5.34 -18.53
C GLU A 56 0.77 4.67 -17.15
N LEU A 57 1.91 4.07 -16.87
CA LEU A 57 2.18 3.39 -15.62
C LEU A 57 3.31 4.10 -14.89
N TRP A 58 3.03 4.54 -13.67
CA TRP A 58 4.07 5.03 -12.76
C TRP A 58 4.48 3.93 -11.80
N THR A 59 5.73 3.97 -11.39
CA THR A 59 6.30 3.07 -10.40
C THR A 59 6.77 3.88 -9.20
N ILE A 60 6.28 3.52 -8.02
CA ILE A 60 6.75 4.05 -6.75
C ILE A 60 7.75 3.05 -6.20
N GLN A 61 9.02 3.45 -6.22
CA GLN A 61 10.15 2.58 -5.99
C GLN A 61 10.69 2.73 -4.58
N GLY A 62 11.03 1.61 -3.95
CA GLY A 62 11.75 1.58 -2.69
C GLY A 62 11.00 2.25 -1.54
N ALA A 63 9.66 2.19 -1.54
CA ALA A 63 8.85 2.86 -0.54
C ALA A 63 9.13 2.31 0.86
N ARG A 64 9.32 3.21 1.83
CA ARG A 64 9.65 2.87 3.20
C ARG A 64 9.12 3.95 4.15
N ARG A 65 8.50 3.54 5.25
CA ARG A 65 8.11 4.43 6.36
C ARG A 65 8.95 4.15 7.59
N VAL A 66 9.57 5.16 8.19
CA VAL A 66 10.21 5.04 9.50
C VAL A 66 9.55 5.98 10.46
N CYS A 67 9.15 5.47 11.62
CA CYS A 67 8.69 6.30 12.72
C CYS A 67 9.74 6.31 13.83
N ASN A 68 9.84 7.41 14.55
CA ASN A 68 10.58 7.44 15.80
C ASN A 68 9.86 6.60 16.88
N ALA A 69 10.56 6.28 17.97
CA ALA A 69 10.05 5.38 19.00
C ALA A 69 8.73 5.89 19.64
N ASP A 70 8.60 7.21 19.79
CA ASP A 70 7.42 7.84 20.38
C ASP A 70 6.26 8.02 19.40
N ASN A 71 6.45 7.66 18.12
CA ASN A 71 5.49 7.85 17.03
C ASN A 71 5.01 9.31 16.91
N THR A 72 5.91 10.26 17.20
CA THR A 72 5.69 11.70 17.06
C THR A 72 6.14 12.22 15.70
N GLU A 73 6.98 11.46 15.01
CA GLU A 73 7.43 11.74 13.65
C GLU A 73 7.56 10.44 12.85
N CYS A 74 7.03 10.44 11.64
CA CYS A 74 7.26 9.40 10.64
C CYS A 74 7.75 10.00 9.33
N THR A 75 8.79 9.40 8.75
CA THR A 75 9.33 9.76 7.45
C THR A 75 9.01 8.69 6.41
N TRP A 76 8.41 9.08 5.30
CA TRP A 76 8.34 8.28 4.09
C TRP A 76 9.48 8.65 3.15
N ALA A 77 10.11 7.64 2.55
CA ALA A 77 11.08 7.79 1.48
C ALA A 77 10.73 6.84 0.32
N PHE A 78 10.78 7.35 -0.91
CA PHE A 78 10.55 6.57 -2.14
C PHE A 78 11.07 7.33 -3.36
N THR A 79 11.10 6.68 -4.52
CA THR A 79 11.40 7.32 -5.81
C THR A 79 10.19 7.22 -6.75
N ILE A 80 9.86 8.32 -7.42
CA ILE A 80 8.79 8.41 -8.41
C ILE A 80 9.40 8.20 -9.79
N SER A 81 9.02 7.11 -10.46
CA SER A 81 9.47 6.79 -11.82
C SER A 81 8.28 6.66 -12.75
N THR A 82 8.17 7.54 -13.73
CA THR A 82 6.97 7.70 -14.57
C THR A 82 7.13 7.06 -15.96
N ASN A 83 8.29 6.49 -16.28
CA ASN A 83 8.67 6.11 -17.64
C ASN A 83 8.42 7.24 -18.67
N SER A 84 8.46 8.51 -18.20
CA SER A 84 8.17 9.70 -19.00
C SER A 84 9.44 10.55 -19.15
N VAL A 85 9.28 11.81 -19.57
CA VAL A 85 10.38 12.75 -19.85
C VAL A 85 11.24 13.05 -18.60
N TYR A 86 10.67 12.89 -17.40
CA TYR A 86 11.41 13.17 -16.16
C TYR A 86 12.31 12.00 -15.76
N ALA A 87 13.52 12.31 -15.34
CA ALA A 87 14.35 11.35 -14.59
C ALA A 87 13.62 10.94 -13.30
N PRO A 88 13.88 9.73 -12.75
CA PRO A 88 13.31 9.30 -11.48
C PRO A 88 13.56 10.33 -10.37
N VAL A 89 12.50 10.69 -9.64
CA VAL A 89 12.54 11.76 -8.64
C VAL A 89 12.47 11.16 -7.22
N PRO A 90 13.52 11.30 -6.40
CA PRO A 90 13.45 10.91 -4.99
C PRO A 90 12.51 11.85 -4.24
N CYS A 91 11.75 11.31 -3.29
CA CYS A 91 10.79 12.04 -2.49
C CYS A 91 10.88 11.60 -1.03
N THR A 92 10.90 12.59 -0.14
CA THR A 92 10.88 12.40 1.30
C THR A 92 9.76 13.24 1.90
N ILE A 93 8.92 12.61 2.73
CA ILE A 93 7.76 13.24 3.36
C ILE A 93 7.87 13.00 4.87
N THR A 94 7.83 14.07 5.66
CA THR A 94 7.74 13.99 7.12
C THR A 94 6.31 14.24 7.57
N ILE A 95 5.78 13.33 8.37
CA ILE A 95 4.47 13.39 9.01
C ILE A 95 4.70 13.54 10.51
N LEU A 96 4.12 14.57 11.11
CA LEU A 96 4.18 14.79 12.55
C LEU A 96 2.90 14.28 13.21
N SER A 97 2.98 13.88 14.47
CA SER A 97 1.78 13.62 15.28
C SER A 97 0.95 14.90 15.45
N ASP A 98 -0.34 14.75 15.73
CA ASP A 98 -1.21 15.81 16.23
C ASP A 98 -1.59 15.52 17.69
N PRO A 99 -0.94 16.17 18.67
CA PRO A 99 -1.24 15.97 20.09
C PRO A 99 -2.63 16.44 20.49
N GLU A 100 -3.18 17.48 19.85
CA GLU A 100 -4.49 18.05 20.20
C GLU A 100 -5.60 17.07 19.83
N ARG A 101 -5.48 16.41 18.67
CA ARG A 101 -6.39 15.39 18.18
C ARG A 101 -6.04 13.98 18.66
N LYS A 102 -4.93 13.82 19.40
CA LYS A 102 -4.41 12.52 19.87
C LYS A 102 -4.13 11.55 18.72
N VAL A 103 -3.64 12.06 17.60
CA VAL A 103 -3.32 11.27 16.41
C VAL A 103 -1.81 11.06 16.34
N PRO A 104 -1.30 9.82 16.38
CA PRO A 104 0.13 9.56 16.23
C PRO A 104 0.58 9.84 14.79
N ALA A 105 1.88 10.07 14.58
CA ALA A 105 2.43 10.40 13.27
C ALA A 105 2.13 9.33 12.20
N SER A 106 2.16 8.04 12.58
CA SER A 106 1.86 6.94 11.66
C SER A 106 0.43 6.93 11.13
N GLN A 107 -0.49 7.66 11.78
CA GLN A 107 -1.91 7.72 11.44
C GLN A 107 -2.39 9.14 11.11
N ASN A 108 -1.45 10.09 10.95
CA ASN A 108 -1.77 11.47 10.62
C ASN A 108 -1.61 11.74 9.13
N ASN A 109 -2.10 12.90 8.70
CA ASN A 109 -2.08 13.35 7.32
C ASN A 109 -1.05 14.47 7.14
N VAL A 110 -0.53 14.59 5.91
CA VAL A 110 0.23 15.75 5.46
C VAL A 110 -0.15 16.06 4.02
N GLU A 111 -0.16 17.33 3.64
CA GLU A 111 -0.55 17.77 2.30
C GLU A 111 0.51 18.70 1.70
N GLY A 112 0.57 18.73 0.37
CA GLY A 112 1.34 19.74 -0.36
C GLY A 112 2.86 19.59 -0.34
N VAL A 113 3.40 18.41 -0.01
CA VAL A 113 4.85 18.18 -0.06
C VAL A 113 5.32 18.20 -1.50
N THR A 114 6.37 18.97 -1.78
CA THR A 114 6.91 19.14 -3.13
C THR A 114 8.11 18.22 -3.34
N CYS A 115 8.03 17.38 -4.38
CA CYS A 115 9.10 16.47 -4.78
C CYS A 115 9.36 16.65 -6.28
N GLY A 116 10.29 17.53 -6.64
CA GLY A 116 10.52 17.92 -8.03
C GLY A 116 9.23 18.51 -8.66
N PRO A 117 8.76 17.98 -9.80
CA PRO A 117 7.53 18.45 -10.44
C PRO A 117 6.25 17.97 -9.71
N TYR A 118 6.38 17.02 -8.78
CA TYR A 118 5.23 16.39 -8.14
C TYR A 118 4.81 17.12 -6.86
N ARG A 119 3.50 17.09 -6.59
CA ARG A 119 2.91 17.34 -5.27
C ARG A 119 2.50 16.02 -4.67
N VAL A 120 2.90 15.79 -3.43
CA VAL A 120 2.60 14.57 -2.70
C VAL A 120 1.91 14.89 -1.38
N SER A 121 0.89 14.11 -1.07
CA SER A 121 0.24 14.10 0.24
C SER A 121 0.33 12.71 0.87
N ALA A 122 0.00 12.62 2.14
CA ALA A 122 -0.25 11.36 2.83
C ALA A 122 -1.59 11.44 3.55
N GLY A 123 -2.41 10.41 3.38
CA GLY A 123 -3.68 10.26 4.08
C GLY A 123 -3.77 8.88 4.70
N TRP A 124 -4.10 8.79 5.99
CA TRP A 124 -4.33 7.53 6.68
C TRP A 124 -5.82 7.24 6.85
N SER A 125 -6.19 5.96 6.78
CA SER A 125 -7.57 5.50 6.99
C SER A 125 -7.63 4.19 7.77
N ALA A 126 -8.60 4.10 8.67
CA ALA A 126 -9.01 2.89 9.39
C ALA A 126 -10.41 2.42 8.99
N VAL A 127 -10.86 2.70 7.75
CA VAL A 127 -12.21 2.28 7.29
C VAL A 127 -12.43 0.76 7.39
N PHE A 128 -11.35 -0.04 7.40
CA PHE A 128 -11.37 -1.49 7.60
C PHE A 128 -10.94 -1.94 9.01
N GLY A 129 -10.99 -1.04 9.98
CA GLY A 129 -10.47 -1.22 11.35
C GLY A 129 -9.01 -0.76 11.49
N VAL A 130 -8.63 -0.36 12.71
CA VAL A 130 -7.29 0.19 13.00
C VAL A 130 -6.18 -0.82 12.71
N GLU A 131 -6.41 -2.11 12.98
CA GLU A 131 -5.48 -3.20 12.67
C GLU A 131 -5.26 -3.42 11.16
N ASN A 132 -6.17 -2.91 10.33
CA ASN A 132 -6.08 -2.92 8.87
C ASN A 132 -5.94 -1.50 8.32
N GLY A 133 -5.35 -0.60 9.11
CA GLY A 133 -5.05 0.76 8.69
C GLY A 133 -4.11 0.80 7.49
N PHE A 134 -4.26 1.82 6.66
CA PHE A 134 -3.39 2.04 5.51
C PHE A 134 -3.15 3.52 5.25
N THR A 135 -1.98 3.82 4.68
CA THR A 135 -1.63 5.14 4.17
C THR A 135 -1.73 5.16 2.66
N VAL A 136 -2.42 6.15 2.11
CA VAL A 136 -2.36 6.51 0.69
C VAL A 136 -1.39 7.67 0.54
N LEU A 137 -0.50 7.62 -0.46
CA LEU A 137 0.41 8.72 -0.80
C LEU A 137 0.09 9.29 -2.19
N PRO A 138 -0.98 10.09 -2.38
CA PRO A 138 -1.31 10.64 -3.70
C PRO A 138 -0.13 11.40 -4.28
N VAL A 139 0.34 10.99 -5.47
CA VAL A 139 1.42 11.67 -6.20
C VAL A 139 0.82 12.34 -7.41
N VAL A 140 0.89 13.66 -7.46
CA VAL A 140 0.18 14.52 -8.41
C VAL A 140 1.20 15.28 -9.26
N ASP A 141 1.10 15.15 -10.57
CA ASP A 141 1.74 16.04 -11.54
C ASP A 141 0.70 17.06 -12.00
N MET A 142 0.85 18.30 -11.53
CA MET A 142 -0.09 19.38 -11.83
C MET A 142 0.04 19.91 -13.25
N GLU A 143 1.24 19.81 -13.86
CA GLU A 143 1.49 20.27 -15.22
C GLU A 143 0.83 19.32 -16.22
N ARG A 144 0.99 18.00 -16.01
CA ARG A 144 0.43 16.95 -16.87
C ARG A 144 -0.99 16.54 -16.49
N LYS A 145 -1.52 17.09 -15.39
CA LYS A 145 -2.82 16.74 -14.79
C LYS A 145 -2.98 15.23 -14.58
N MET A 146 -1.97 14.63 -13.94
CA MET A 146 -1.86 13.18 -13.71
C MET A 146 -1.66 12.84 -12.24
N VAL A 147 -2.26 11.73 -11.78
CA VAL A 147 -2.16 11.27 -10.39
C VAL A 147 -2.11 9.76 -10.30
N VAL A 148 -1.34 9.27 -9.33
CA VAL A 148 -1.42 7.89 -8.83
C VAL A 148 -1.67 7.89 -7.32
N TYR A 149 -2.29 6.81 -6.85
CA TYR A 149 -2.68 6.63 -5.44
C TYR A 149 -2.03 5.36 -4.87
N PRO A 150 -0.70 5.34 -4.66
CA PRO A 150 -0.05 4.24 -3.95
C PRO A 150 -0.63 4.13 -2.55
N ALA A 151 -1.02 2.92 -2.16
CA ALA A 151 -1.56 2.61 -0.85
C ALA A 151 -0.74 1.51 -0.19
N TYR A 152 -0.42 1.70 1.09
CA TYR A 152 0.39 0.78 1.88
C TYR A 152 -0.33 0.44 3.17
N GLU A 153 -0.53 -0.85 3.42
CA GLU A 153 -1.01 -1.34 4.72
C GLU A 153 0.03 -1.03 5.80
N ASP A 154 -0.40 -0.54 6.95
CA ASP A 154 0.49 -0.15 8.04
C ASP A 154 1.38 -1.31 8.49
N LYS A 155 0.82 -2.51 8.61
CA LYS A 155 1.54 -3.74 9.00
C LYS A 155 2.71 -4.11 8.07
N ARG A 156 2.73 -3.61 6.82
CA ARG A 156 3.84 -3.84 5.89
C ARG A 156 4.96 -2.82 6.03
N VAL A 157 4.67 -1.66 6.60
CA VAL A 157 5.60 -0.52 6.64
C VAL A 157 6.01 -0.11 8.05
N GLU A 158 5.36 -0.63 9.09
CA GLU A 158 5.62 -0.32 10.50
C GLU A 158 7.06 -0.65 10.95
N LYS A 159 7.71 -1.63 10.32
CA LYS A 159 9.08 -2.05 10.67
C LYS A 159 10.17 -1.20 10.01
N GLY A 160 9.78 -0.25 9.16
CA GLY A 160 10.74 0.49 8.34
C GLY A 160 11.55 -0.43 7.45
N GLU A 161 10.91 -1.42 6.85
CA GLU A 161 11.48 -2.20 5.76
C GLU A 161 11.10 -1.56 4.42
N VAL A 162 11.89 -1.81 3.39
CA VAL A 162 11.53 -1.41 2.02
C VAL A 162 10.41 -2.33 1.55
N VAL A 163 9.33 -1.73 1.04
CA VAL A 163 8.22 -2.48 0.45
C VAL A 163 8.67 -3.14 -0.84
N VAL A 164 8.47 -4.45 -0.94
CA VAL A 164 8.76 -5.26 -2.12
C VAL A 164 7.52 -6.11 -2.46
N PRO A 165 7.10 -6.16 -3.74
CA PRO A 165 7.64 -5.41 -4.87
C PRO A 165 7.25 -3.93 -4.84
N ASP A 166 7.94 -3.13 -5.66
CA ASP A 166 7.55 -1.74 -5.94
C ASP A 166 6.11 -1.67 -6.48
N LEU A 167 5.40 -0.59 -6.15
CA LEU A 167 4.04 -0.40 -6.65
C LEU A 167 4.06 0.19 -8.05
N ARG A 168 3.54 -0.56 -9.02
CA ARG A 168 3.30 -0.10 -10.39
C ARG A 168 1.81 0.15 -10.59
N LEU A 169 1.46 1.41 -10.89
CA LEU A 169 0.10 1.91 -10.76
C LEU A 169 -0.38 2.57 -12.07
N PRO A 170 -1.66 2.37 -12.45
CA PRO A 170 -2.27 3.10 -13.55
C PRO A 170 -2.46 4.57 -13.18
N VAL A 171 -2.01 5.45 -14.06
CA VAL A 171 -2.22 6.90 -13.94
C VAL A 171 -3.70 7.24 -14.16
N LYS A 172 -4.19 8.18 -13.37
CA LYS A 172 -5.47 8.87 -13.59
C LYS A 172 -5.19 10.27 -14.09
N THR A 173 -5.98 10.72 -15.06
CA THR A 173 -5.93 12.09 -15.60
C THR A 173 -7.17 12.86 -15.19
N TRP A 174 -7.06 14.18 -15.07
CA TRP A 174 -8.21 15.08 -14.95
C TRP A 174 -8.12 16.22 -15.97
N GLU A 175 -9.28 16.80 -16.27
CA GLU A 175 -9.43 17.92 -17.21
C GLU A 175 -9.22 19.28 -16.54
#